data_AF-A0A4Q0I701-F1
#
_entry.id   AF-A0A4Q0I701-F1
#
_cell.length_a   1.000
_cell.length_b   1.000
_cell.length_c   1.000
_cell.angle_alpha   90.00
_cell.angle_beta   90.00
_cell.angle_gamma   90.00
#
_symmetry.space_group_name_H-M   'P 1'
#
loop_
_entity.id
_entity.type
_entity.pdbx_description
1 polymer ?
#
loop_
_entity_poly.entity_id
_entity_poly.type
_entity_poly.pdbx_seq_one_letter_code
_entity_poly.pdbx_strand_id
1 'polypeptide(L)' 'MGEREIFNQINDVLKENGYETRINGLMDLTHFLNDEKDSDNSVYDRVRELYDQFIMGIGMW' A
#
# COMPACT_ATOMS: atom_id res chain seq x y z
N MET A 1 -17.60 -1.89 0.09
CA MET A 1 -16.86 -2.87 0.91
C MET A 1 -15.46 -3.21 0.35
N GLY A 2 -14.93 -2.52 -0.69
CA GLY A 2 -13.64 -2.90 -1.29
C GLY A 2 -12.40 -2.16 -0.76
N GLU A 3 -12.56 -0.95 -0.23
CA GLU A 3 -11.41 -0.08 0.08
C GLU A 3 -10.66 -0.50 1.35
N ARG A 4 -11.38 -0.96 2.37
CA ARG A 4 -10.78 -1.38 3.65
C ARG A 4 -9.99 -2.69 3.58
N GLU A 5 -10.31 -3.56 2.63
CA GLU A 5 -9.60 -4.84 2.46
C GLU A 5 -8.20 -4.65 1.88
N ILE A 6 -8.04 -3.73 0.92
CA ILE A 6 -6.73 -3.41 0.33
C ILE A 6 -5.80 -2.85 1.41
N PHE A 7 -6.27 -1.90 2.22
CA PHE A 7 -5.45 -1.34 3.30
C PHE A 7 -5.07 -2.39 4.34
N ASN A 8 -5.97 -3.33 4.66
CA ASN A 8 -5.62 -4.44 5.55
C ASN A 8 -4.54 -5.35 4.96
N GLN A 9 -4.62 -5.68 3.67
CA GLN A 9 -3.58 -6.48 2.99
C GLN A 9 -2.23 -5.76 2.99
N ILE A 10 -2.22 -4.46 2.68
CA ILE A 10 -1.01 -3.64 2.70
C ILE A 10 -0.40 -3.60 4.11
N ASN A 11 -1.23 -3.41 5.14
CA ASN A 11 -0.78 -3.43 6.53
C ASN A 11 -0.20 -4.78 6.94
N ASP A 12 -0.74 -5.89 6.43
CA ASP A 12 -0.22 -7.23 6.71
C ASP A 12 1.16 -7.40 6.08
N VAL A 13 1.33 -7.03 4.80
CA VAL A 13 2.62 -7.05 4.09
C VAL A 13 3.67 -6.20 4.80
N LEU A 14 3.30 -4.98 5.21
CA LEU A 14 4.16 -4.08 5.96
C LEU A 14 4.61 -4.72 7.28
N LYS A 15 3.66 -5.27 8.04
CA LYS A 15 3.93 -5.91 9.32
C LYS A 15 4.79 -7.16 9.21
N GLU A 16 4.58 -7.99 8.19
CA GLU A 16 5.40 -9.18 7.90
C GLU A 16 6.86 -8.81 7.62
N ASN A 17 7.11 -7.60 7.09
CA ASN A 17 8.45 -7.10 6.79
C ASN A 17 9.03 -6.21 7.90
N GLY A 18 8.35 -6.12 9.06
CA GLY A 18 8.85 -5.40 10.24
C GLY A 18 8.50 -3.91 10.28
N TYR A 19 7.62 -3.44 9.40
CA TYR A 19 7.11 -2.07 9.46
C TYR A 19 5.96 -1.99 10.49
N GLU A 20 6.12 -1.12 11.49
CA GLU A 20 5.05 -0.83 12.48
C GLU A 20 4.04 0.22 11.98
N THR A 21 4.30 0.83 10.82
CA THR A 21 3.45 1.85 10.21
C THR A 21 2.11 1.24 9.79
N ARG A 22 1.02 1.89 10.19
CA ARG A 22 -0.34 1.45 9.87
C ARG A 22 -1.00 2.40 8.88
N ILE A 23 -1.13 1.94 7.64
CA ILE A 23 -1.80 2.65 6.56
C ILE A 23 -3.31 2.60 6.79
N ASN A 24 -3.94 3.74 7.06
CA ASN A 24 -5.40 3.84 7.22
C ASN A 24 -6.10 4.44 5.99
N GLY A 25 -5.35 4.88 4.98
CA GLY A 25 -5.91 5.45 3.76
C GLY A 25 -4.84 5.73 2.71
N LEU A 26 -5.28 6.21 1.55
CA LEU A 26 -4.41 6.50 0.40
C LEU A 26 -3.34 7.55 0.73
N MET A 27 -3.63 8.48 1.63
CA MET A 27 -2.68 9.55 2.00
C MET A 27 -1.46 8.98 2.73
N ASP A 28 -1.67 8.15 3.76
CA ASP A 28 -0.60 7.40 4.44
C ASP A 28 0.15 6.50 3.47
N LEU A 29 -0.58 5.82 2.58
CA LEU A 29 0.01 4.91 1.60
C LEU A 29 0.93 5.63 0.63
N THR A 30 0.47 6.77 0.11
CA THR A 30 1.24 7.60 -0.81
C THR A 30 2.46 8.18 -0.08
N HIS A 31 2.32 8.56 1.20
CA HIS A 31 3.42 9.02 2.01
C HIS A 31 4.48 7.94 2.20
N PHE A 32 4.06 6.72 2.56
CA PHE A 32 4.95 5.56 2.68
C PHE A 32 5.66 5.24 1.37
N LEU A 33 4.92 5.17 0.27
CA LEU A 33 5.49 4.95 -1.07
C LEU A 33 6.46 6.07 -1.47
N ASN A 34 6.22 7.31 -1.06
CA ASN A 34 7.13 8.40 -1.39
C ASN A 34 8.39 8.40 -0.52
N ASP A 35 8.28 7.97 0.74
CA ASP A 35 9.40 7.85 1.69
C ASP A 35 10.32 6.68 1.31
N GLU A 36 9.75 5.52 1.00
CA GLU A 36 10.48 4.30 0.64
C GLU A 36 10.80 4.20 -0.87
N LYS A 37 10.54 5.25 -1.66
CA LYS A 37 10.80 5.25 -3.11
C LYS A 37 12.26 4.99 -3.48
N ASP A 38 13.20 5.40 -2.62
CA ASP A 38 14.64 5.23 -2.81
C ASP A 38 15.16 3.91 -2.21
N SER A 39 14.36 3.23 -1.40
CA SER A 39 14.67 1.90 -0.88
C SER A 39 14.27 0.85 -1.92
N ASP A 40 15.24 0.17 -2.52
CA ASP A 40 15.02 -1.00 -3.38
C ASP A 40 14.50 -2.16 -2.52
N ASN A 41 13.21 -2.10 -2.21
CA ASN A 41 12.58 -2.97 -1.23
C ASN A 41 11.42 -3.72 -1.87
N SER A 42 11.45 -5.05 -1.79
CA SER A 42 10.37 -5.89 -2.30
C SER A 42 9.00 -5.55 -1.69
N VAL A 43 9.00 -4.93 -0.50
CA VAL A 43 7.80 -4.38 0.14
C VAL A 43 7.22 -3.23 -0.65
N TYR A 44 8.05 -2.29 -1.09
CA TYR A 44 7.62 -1.14 -1.86
C TYR A 44 6.92 -1.58 -3.15
N ASP A 45 7.52 -2.51 -3.88
CA ASP A 45 6.99 -3.02 -5.15
C ASP A 45 5.61 -3.67 -4.93
N ARG A 46 5.50 -4.53 -3.91
CA ARG A 46 4.26 -5.23 -3.56
C ARG A 46 3.14 -4.30 -3.11
N VAL A 47 3.47 -3.29 -2.31
CA VAL A 47 2.53 -2.28 -1.82
C VAL A 47 2.07 -1.38 -2.97
N ARG A 48 2.97 -1.03 -3.89
CA ARG A 48 2.67 -0.25 -5.09
C ARG A 48 1.75 -1.01 -6.05
N GLU A 49 1.99 -2.30 -6.27
CA GLU A 49 1.10 -3.14 -7.11
C GLU A 49 -0.33 -3.22 -6.54
N LEU A 50 -0.47 -3.39 -5.21
CA LEU A 50 -1.78 -3.42 -4.56
C LEU A 50 -2.50 -2.07 -4.66
N TYR A 51 -1.76 -0.98 -4.51
CA TYR A 51 -2.28 0.38 -4.69
C TYR A 51 -2.73 0.64 -6.12
N ASP A 52 -1.92 0.25 -7.10
CA ASP A 52 -2.19 0.46 -8.52
C ASP A 52 -3.42 -0.35 -8.98
N GLN A 53 -3.54 -1.60 -8.52
CA GLN A 53 -4.76 -2.42 -8.70
C GLN A 53 -6.00 -1.79 -8.08
N PHE A 54 -5.86 -1.17 -6.90
CA PHE A 54 -6.96 -0.49 -6.24
C PHE A 54 -7.40 0.76 -7.01
N ILE A 55 -6.47 1.59 -7.45
CA ILE A 55 -6.76 2.79 -8.25
C ILE A 55 -7.33 2.43 -9.62
N MET A 56 -6.76 1.42 -10.30
CA MET A 56 -7.29 0.90 -11.56
C MET A 56 -8.69 0.32 -11.41
N GLY A 57 -8.97 -0.38 -10.30
CA GLY A 57 -10.30 -0.93 -9.99
C GLY A 57 -11.36 0.15 -9.72
N ILE A 58 -10.94 1.32 -9.22
CA ILE A 58 -11.82 2.50 -9.04
C ILE A 58 -12.00 3.27 -10.37
N GLY A 59 -11.01 3.24 -11.27
CA GLY A 59 -11.02 3.98 -12.53
C GLY A 59 -11.91 3.42 -13.65
N MET A 60 -12.61 2.30 -13.45
CA MET A 60 -13.56 1.73 -14.42
C MET A 60 -15.04 2.10 -14.18
N TRP A 61 -15.33 3.21 -13.49
CA TRP A 61 -16.68 3.78 -13.32
C TRP A 61 -16.80 5.19 -13.86
#